data_AF-A0A2N0NHK0-F1
#
_entry.id   AF-A0A2N0NHK0-F1
#
_cell.length_a   1.000
_cell.length_b   1.000
_cell.length_c   1.000
_cell.angle_alpha   90.00
_cell.angle_beta   90.00
_cell.angle_gamma   90.00
#
_symmetry.space_group_name_H-M   'P 1'
#
loop_
_entity.id
_entity.type
_entity.pdbx_description
1 polymer ?
#
loop_
_entity_poly.entity_id
_entity_poly.type
_entity_poly.pdbx_seq_one_letter_code
_entity_poly.pdbx_strand_id
1 'polypeptide(L)'
;MSREGYRALAAVEPDLEREWIVSEQRLKITKNMNQKIEITLINIPIIPTLDELDFVENSNIFDYGITDEIKNITNGGHRSAKDILTYIIPALIFKGVLDISNPIIHLRISGDGRNVGRKIKQVMITMGILNDEQNIHKPDHHYTTILFPGIESYELLEVMMSPFIQELNDLKNYGLKINNIIWKFELYFSSDWKFLSICLGFNAANSNYFCPWCQISKHDQVNNQTNWKISKKMEKINEYPGH
;
A
#
# COMPACT_ATOMS: atom_id res chain seq x y z
N MET A 1 -12.23 21.41 17.79
CA MET A 1 -11.87 21.66 19.20
C MET A 1 -10.37 21.43 19.31
N SER A 2 -9.58 22.37 19.85
CA SER A 2 -8.14 22.14 20.07
C SER A 2 -7.94 21.07 21.15
N ARG A 3 -6.76 20.43 21.18
CA ARG A 3 -6.41 19.44 22.22
C ARG A 3 -6.59 20.02 23.63
N GLU A 4 -6.18 21.27 23.82
CA GLU A 4 -6.38 22.02 25.07
C GLU A 4 -7.85 22.28 25.37
N GLY A 5 -8.65 22.62 24.36
CA GLY A 5 -10.09 22.80 24.51
C GLY A 5 -10.79 21.50 24.95
N TYR A 6 -10.42 20.36 24.36
CA TYR A 6 -10.93 19.05 24.77
C TYR A 6 -10.53 18.70 26.20
N ARG A 7 -9.25 18.93 26.58
CA ARG A 7 -8.78 18.72 27.96
C ARG A 7 -9.55 19.56 28.97
N ALA A 8 -9.80 20.83 28.66
CA ALA A 8 -10.55 21.74 29.52
C ALA A 8 -12.01 21.30 29.67
N LEU A 9 -12.65 20.86 28.59
CA LEU A 9 -14.03 20.34 28.61
C LEU A 9 -14.13 19.01 29.37
N ALA A 10 -13.28 18.04 29.05
CA ALA A 10 -13.23 16.76 29.75
C ALA A 10 -12.85 16.92 31.23
N ALA A 11 -12.20 18.03 31.61
CA ALA A 11 -11.92 18.34 33.01
C ALA A 11 -13.18 18.62 33.84
N VAL A 12 -14.19 19.22 33.23
CA VAL A 12 -15.41 19.69 33.87
C VAL A 12 -16.57 18.72 33.68
N GLU A 13 -16.63 18.03 32.53
CA GLU A 13 -17.68 17.06 32.20
C GLU A 13 -17.26 15.64 32.61
N PRO A 14 -17.88 15.01 33.62
CA PRO A 14 -17.51 13.67 34.09
C PRO A 14 -17.76 12.56 33.06
N ASP A 15 -18.73 12.76 32.18
CA ASP A 15 -19.13 11.78 31.16
C ASP A 15 -18.16 11.72 29.97
N LEU A 16 -17.21 12.65 29.88
CA LEU A 16 -16.19 12.66 28.83
C LEU A 16 -14.94 11.86 29.24
N GLU A 17 -14.54 10.92 28.38
CA GLU A 17 -13.31 10.17 28.57
C GLU A 17 -12.08 11.09 28.57
N ARG A 18 -11.25 10.94 29.60
CA ARG A 18 -10.00 11.69 29.72
C ARG A 18 -9.01 11.25 28.66
N GLU A 19 -8.25 12.21 28.11
CA GLU A 19 -7.27 11.94 27.06
C GLU A 19 -6.25 10.86 27.43
N TRP A 20 -5.85 10.78 28.69
CA TRP A 20 -4.90 9.76 29.15
C TRP A 20 -5.47 8.34 29.04
N ILE A 21 -6.78 8.14 29.27
CA ILE A 21 -7.46 6.84 29.10
C ILE A 21 -7.40 6.42 27.63
N VAL A 22 -7.74 7.35 26.72
CA VAL A 22 -7.65 7.11 25.27
C VAL A 22 -6.21 6.77 24.86
N SER A 23 -5.22 7.49 25.41
CA SER A 23 -3.80 7.25 25.16
C SER A 23 -3.35 5.87 25.66
N GLU A 24 -3.76 5.46 26.86
CA GLU A 24 -3.45 4.13 27.41
C GLU A 24 -4.07 3.00 26.57
N GLN A 25 -5.34 3.15 26.17
CA GLN A 25 -5.98 2.19 25.28
C GLN A 25 -5.27 2.11 23.93
N ARG A 26 -4.88 3.26 23.35
CA ARG A 26 -4.10 3.30 22.12
C ARG A 26 -2.77 2.55 22.27
N LEU A 27 -2.02 2.79 23.35
CA LEU A 27 -0.77 2.08 23.63
C LEU A 27 -0.97 0.57 23.77
N LYS A 28 -2.03 0.15 24.45
CA LYS A 28 -2.40 -1.26 24.60
C LYS A 28 -2.71 -1.91 23.26
N ILE A 29 -3.50 -1.25 22.41
CA ILE A 29 -3.83 -1.71 21.06
C ILE A 29 -2.54 -1.80 20.22
N THR A 30 -1.71 -0.75 20.21
CA THR A 30 -0.45 -0.73 19.47
C THR A 30 0.46 -1.87 19.91
N LYS A 31 0.60 -2.13 21.21
CA LYS A 31 1.40 -3.26 21.73
C LYS A 31 0.86 -4.61 21.24
N ASN A 32 -0.45 -4.81 21.30
CA ASN A 32 -1.08 -6.04 20.82
C ASN A 32 -0.96 -6.21 19.30
N MET A 33 -1.08 -5.11 18.54
CA MET A 33 -0.91 -5.11 17.09
C MET A 33 0.52 -5.46 16.71
N ASN A 34 1.52 -4.82 17.33
CA ASN A 34 2.93 -5.10 17.03
C ASN A 34 3.34 -6.54 17.36
N GLN A 35 2.67 -7.20 18.32
CA GLN A 35 2.89 -8.63 18.60
C GLN A 35 2.34 -9.56 17.51
N LYS A 36 1.33 -9.13 16.76
CA LYS A 36 0.65 -9.97 15.76
C LYS A 36 1.05 -9.65 14.33
N ILE A 37 1.25 -8.36 14.04
CA ILE A 37 1.57 -7.79 12.73
C ILE A 37 2.55 -6.65 13.00
N GLU A 38 3.81 -7.00 13.15
CA GLU A 38 4.87 -6.04 13.42
C GLU A 38 5.05 -5.07 12.24
N ILE A 39 5.34 -3.81 12.53
CA ILE A 39 5.81 -2.85 11.53
C ILE A 39 7.34 -2.89 11.56
N THR A 40 7.94 -3.41 10.50
CA THR A 40 9.39 -3.33 10.31
C THR A 40 9.73 -2.05 9.56
N LEU A 41 10.95 -1.55 9.78
CA LEU A 41 11.46 -0.37 9.08
C LEU A 41 12.36 -0.79 7.93
N ILE A 42 12.16 -0.19 6.77
CA ILE A 42 13.02 -0.31 5.59
C ILE A 42 13.72 1.03 5.40
N ASN A 43 15.05 0.99 5.30
CA ASN A 43 15.84 2.19 5.04
C ASN A 43 15.60 2.67 3.61
N ILE A 44 15.26 3.95 3.45
CA ILE A 44 15.14 4.56 2.14
C ILE A 44 16.54 4.86 1.61
N PRO A 45 16.92 4.39 0.41
CA PRO A 45 18.23 4.69 -0.14
C PRO A 45 18.36 6.19 -0.44
N ILE A 46 19.55 6.74 -0.18
CA ILE A 46 19.91 8.10 -0.61
C ILE A 46 20.19 8.03 -2.11
N ILE A 47 19.31 8.61 -2.92
CA ILE A 47 19.45 8.65 -4.38
C ILE A 47 19.89 10.07 -4.77
N PRO A 48 21.09 10.27 -5.36
CA PRO A 48 21.67 11.59 -5.60
C PRO A 48 20.81 12.54 -6.44
N THR A 49 19.94 12.00 -7.32
CA THR A 49 19.03 12.80 -8.17
C THR A 49 17.79 13.29 -7.45
N LEU A 50 17.53 12.81 -6.22
CA LEU A 50 16.35 13.15 -5.41
C LEU A 50 16.66 14.17 -4.29
N ASP A 51 17.94 14.36 -3.99
CA ASP A 51 18.44 15.13 -2.84
C ASP A 51 18.30 16.65 -2.98
N GLU A 52 18.18 17.21 -4.19
CA GLU A 52 18.29 18.67 -4.37
C GLU A 52 17.00 19.48 -4.11
N LEU A 53 15.82 18.86 -3.93
CA LEU A 53 14.56 19.65 -3.85
C LEU A 53 13.61 19.35 -2.68
N ASP A 54 13.48 18.11 -2.17
CA ASP A 54 12.28 17.77 -1.35
C ASP A 54 12.52 17.34 0.12
N PHE A 55 13.74 16.95 0.53
CA PHE A 55 13.98 16.51 1.92
C PHE A 55 14.39 17.63 2.89
N VAL A 56 14.99 18.71 2.39
CA VAL A 56 15.52 19.80 3.24
C VAL A 56 14.40 20.64 3.88
N GLU A 57 13.26 20.83 3.19
CA GLU A 57 12.14 21.64 3.70
C GLU A 57 11.38 21.02 4.90
N ASN A 58 11.53 19.72 5.16
CA ASN A 58 10.75 19.00 6.19
C ASN A 58 11.38 18.98 7.60
N SER A 59 12.60 19.51 7.75
CA SER A 59 13.30 19.53 9.05
C SER A 59 12.74 20.53 10.08
N ASN A 60 11.91 21.48 9.65
CA ASN A 60 11.44 22.60 10.49
C ASN A 60 10.05 22.38 11.16
N ILE A 61 9.52 21.15 11.18
CA ILE A 61 8.14 20.88 11.65
C ILE A 61 8.07 20.29 13.07
N PHE A 62 9.16 19.78 13.63
CA PHE A 62 9.12 19.08 14.91
C PHE A 62 9.57 19.97 16.08
N ASP A 63 8.62 20.27 16.96
CA ASP A 63 8.88 20.79 18.30
C ASP A 63 9.89 19.89 19.04
N TYR A 64 10.73 20.50 19.87
CA TYR A 64 12.04 20.03 20.35
C TYR A 64 12.02 18.73 21.22
N GLY A 65 10.90 18.01 21.30
CA GLY A 65 10.70 16.82 22.12
C GLY A 65 10.71 15.47 21.39
N ILE A 66 10.98 15.43 20.09
CA ILE A 66 10.81 14.24 19.24
C ILE A 66 12.13 13.87 18.56
N THR A 67 13.12 13.38 19.28
CA THR A 67 14.43 13.05 18.67
C THR A 67 14.48 11.64 18.08
N ASP A 68 13.73 10.69 18.63
CA ASP A 68 13.70 9.30 18.13
C ASP A 68 12.69 9.06 17.00
N GLU A 69 11.58 9.80 16.92
CA GLU A 69 10.65 9.65 15.77
C GLU A 69 11.24 10.25 14.48
N ILE A 70 12.16 11.24 14.57
CA ILE A 70 12.81 11.86 13.41
C ILE A 70 13.66 10.86 12.62
N LYS A 71 14.36 9.93 13.30
CA LYS A 71 15.10 8.85 12.61
C LYS A 71 14.20 7.86 11.87
N ASN A 72 12.95 7.74 12.28
CA ASN A 72 11.97 6.86 11.64
C ASN A 72 11.25 7.54 10.47
N ILE A 73 11.23 8.88 10.41
CA ILE A 73 10.61 9.64 9.31
C ILE A 73 11.40 9.49 8.01
N THR A 74 12.67 9.14 8.04
CA THR A 74 13.45 8.87 6.82
C THR A 74 13.30 7.44 6.31
N ASN A 75 12.58 6.58 7.05
CA ASN A 75 12.43 5.17 6.72
C ASN A 75 11.00 4.86 6.26
N GLY A 76 10.85 3.83 5.44
CA GLY A 76 9.54 3.27 5.14
C GLY A 76 9.10 2.27 6.20
N GLY A 77 7.81 2.23 6.49
CA GLY A 77 7.19 1.15 7.25
C GLY A 77 6.78 0.01 6.33
N HIS A 78 7.02 -1.22 6.77
CA HIS A 78 6.59 -2.44 6.12
C HIS A 78 5.86 -3.34 7.11
N ARG A 79 4.80 -3.99 6.64
CA ARG A 79 4.09 -5.07 7.34
C ARG A 79 4.06 -6.28 6.44
N SER A 80 4.41 -7.44 7.02
CA SER A 80 4.33 -8.71 6.31
C SER A 80 2.90 -8.97 5.85
N ALA A 81 2.75 -9.24 4.56
CA ALA A 81 1.50 -9.70 4.00
C ALA A 81 1.09 -11.05 4.60
N LYS A 82 2.05 -11.94 4.87
CA LYS A 82 1.78 -13.23 5.52
C LYS A 82 1.23 -13.06 6.93
N ASP A 83 1.76 -12.14 7.73
CA ASP A 83 1.25 -11.87 9.09
C ASP A 83 -0.15 -11.26 9.05
N ILE A 84 -0.38 -10.29 8.17
CA ILE A 84 -1.71 -9.72 7.94
C ILE A 84 -2.69 -10.82 7.55
N LEU A 85 -2.36 -11.64 6.55
CA LEU A 85 -3.20 -12.74 6.06
C LEU A 85 -3.49 -13.76 7.15
N THR A 86 -2.49 -14.15 7.94
CA THR A 86 -2.61 -15.06 9.08
C THR A 86 -3.62 -14.54 10.11
N TYR A 87 -3.66 -13.23 10.31
CA TYR A 87 -4.61 -12.59 11.22
C TYR A 87 -6.03 -12.49 10.64
N ILE A 88 -6.19 -12.10 9.37
CA ILE A 88 -7.50 -11.79 8.79
C ILE A 88 -8.25 -13.01 8.25
N ILE A 89 -7.56 -14.03 7.73
CA ILE A 89 -8.19 -15.21 7.11
C ILE A 89 -9.12 -15.94 8.11
N PRO A 90 -8.73 -16.22 9.37
CA PRO A 90 -9.64 -16.81 10.34
C PRO A 90 -10.92 -16.01 10.56
N ALA A 91 -10.83 -14.67 10.57
CA ALA A 91 -12.00 -13.81 10.72
C ALA A 91 -12.92 -13.86 9.49
N LEU A 92 -12.36 -13.96 8.28
CA LEU A 92 -13.13 -14.07 7.05
C LEU A 92 -13.80 -15.45 6.91
N ILE A 93 -13.15 -16.53 7.35
CA ILE A 93 -13.77 -17.86 7.47
C ILE A 93 -14.97 -17.79 8.42
N PHE A 94 -14.79 -17.21 9.62
CA PHE A 94 -15.86 -17.10 10.60
C PHE A 94 -17.06 -16.30 10.08
N LYS A 95 -16.82 -15.27 9.27
CA LYS A 95 -17.87 -14.48 8.62
C LYS A 95 -18.51 -15.17 7.41
N GLY A 96 -18.02 -16.34 6.99
CA GLY A 96 -18.50 -17.05 5.81
C GLY A 96 -18.09 -16.43 4.48
N VAL A 97 -17.10 -15.53 4.48
CA VAL A 97 -16.55 -14.92 3.25
C VAL A 97 -15.61 -15.88 2.53
N LEU A 98 -14.80 -16.62 3.29
CA LEU A 98 -13.88 -17.62 2.75
C LEU A 98 -14.42 -19.03 3.02
N ASP A 99 -14.48 -19.84 1.96
CA ASP A 99 -14.89 -21.24 2.03
C ASP A 99 -13.67 -22.16 2.20
N ILE A 100 -13.66 -22.94 3.27
CA ILE A 100 -12.62 -23.95 3.55
C ILE A 100 -12.60 -25.05 2.48
N SER A 101 -13.74 -25.35 1.85
CA SER A 101 -13.84 -26.35 0.79
C SER A 101 -13.17 -25.90 -0.51
N ASN A 102 -13.02 -24.58 -0.71
CA ASN A 102 -12.34 -23.95 -1.83
C ASN A 102 -11.29 -22.95 -1.33
N PRO A 103 -10.11 -23.41 -0.88
CA PRO A 103 -9.12 -22.58 -0.20
C PRO A 103 -8.27 -21.75 -1.19
N ILE A 104 -8.93 -20.94 -2.02
CA ILE A 104 -8.31 -20.03 -2.99
C ILE A 104 -8.63 -18.59 -2.59
N ILE A 105 -7.60 -17.78 -2.44
CA ILE A 105 -7.70 -16.34 -2.17
C ILE A 105 -7.26 -15.57 -3.41
N HIS A 106 -8.13 -14.69 -3.88
CA HIS A 106 -7.84 -13.73 -4.93
C HIS A 106 -7.30 -12.46 -4.27
N LEU A 107 -5.98 -12.27 -4.31
CA LEU A 107 -5.30 -11.16 -3.65
C LEU A 107 -4.97 -10.07 -4.66
N ARG A 108 -5.54 -8.89 -4.46
CA ARG A 108 -5.25 -7.68 -5.24
C ARG A 108 -4.11 -6.90 -4.60
N ILE A 109 -3.16 -6.43 -5.40
CA ILE A 109 -2.10 -5.51 -5.04
C ILE A 109 -2.34 -4.18 -5.76
N SER A 110 -2.17 -3.08 -5.04
CA SER A 110 -2.31 -1.71 -5.56
C SER A 110 -1.36 -0.78 -4.82
N GLY A 111 -0.98 0.33 -5.43
CA GLY A 111 -0.28 1.43 -4.77
C GLY A 111 -0.62 2.78 -5.39
N ASP A 112 -0.36 3.84 -4.64
CA ASP A 112 -0.59 5.22 -5.06
C ASP A 112 0.37 6.15 -4.30
N GLY A 113 0.73 7.28 -4.93
CA GLY A 113 1.45 8.36 -4.28
C GLY A 113 0.54 9.53 -3.95
N ARG A 114 0.69 10.09 -2.76
CA ARG A 114 -0.17 11.19 -2.27
C ARG A 114 0.61 12.27 -1.53
N ASN A 115 0.19 13.51 -1.75
CA ASN A 115 0.67 14.66 -0.97
C ASN A 115 -0.14 14.78 0.34
N VAL A 116 0.53 14.66 1.48
CA VAL A 116 -0.02 14.91 2.82
C VAL A 116 0.31 16.34 3.23
N GLY A 117 -0.72 17.11 3.62
CA GLY A 117 -0.55 18.47 4.14
C GLY A 117 0.09 19.48 3.18
N ARG A 118 0.06 19.21 1.86
CA ARG A 118 0.74 19.97 0.79
C ARG A 118 2.28 19.94 0.82
N LYS A 119 2.90 19.20 1.74
CA LYS A 119 4.36 19.26 1.96
C LYS A 119 5.06 17.91 1.96
N ILE A 120 4.38 16.83 2.35
CA ILE A 120 5.01 15.51 2.49
C ILE A 120 4.43 14.60 1.42
N LYS A 121 5.26 14.20 0.45
CA LYS A 121 4.89 13.16 -0.51
C LYS A 121 5.04 11.80 0.16
N GLN A 122 4.05 10.94 0.02
CA GLN A 122 4.06 9.57 0.54
C GLN A 122 3.64 8.61 -0.55
N VAL A 123 4.21 7.42 -0.54
CA VAL A 123 3.81 6.30 -1.38
C VAL A 123 3.28 5.19 -0.50
N MET A 124 2.11 4.68 -0.85
CA MET A 124 1.45 3.59 -0.13
C MET A 124 1.23 2.41 -1.06
N ILE A 125 1.54 1.21 -0.57
CA ILE A 125 1.20 -0.05 -1.21
C ILE A 125 0.25 -0.81 -0.30
N THR A 126 -0.80 -1.35 -0.91
CA THR A 126 -1.89 -2.03 -0.23
C THR A 126 -2.19 -3.36 -0.90
N MET A 127 -2.82 -4.25 -0.14
CA MET A 127 -3.43 -5.45 -0.68
C MET A 127 -4.89 -5.59 -0.23
N GLY A 128 -5.72 -6.21 -1.05
CA GLY A 128 -7.13 -6.48 -0.75
C GLY A 128 -7.52 -7.90 -1.14
N ILE A 129 -8.46 -8.50 -0.40
CA ILE A 129 -8.99 -9.84 -0.69
C ILE A 129 -10.26 -9.68 -1.53
N LEU A 130 -10.20 -10.13 -2.79
CA LEU A 130 -11.31 -10.00 -3.75
C LEU A 130 -12.44 -11.00 -3.51
N ASN A 131 -12.23 -12.05 -2.70
CA ASN A 131 -13.30 -12.96 -2.30
C ASN A 131 -14.42 -12.24 -1.53
N ASP A 132 -14.12 -11.12 -0.87
CA ASP A 132 -15.11 -10.30 -0.17
C ASP A 132 -15.77 -9.29 -1.12
N GLU A 133 -16.47 -9.79 -2.15
CA GLU A 133 -16.99 -8.99 -3.27
C GLU A 133 -17.78 -7.76 -2.83
N GLN A 134 -18.57 -7.89 -1.77
CA GLN A 134 -19.44 -6.82 -1.26
C GLN A 134 -18.66 -5.68 -0.59
N ASN A 135 -17.44 -5.94 -0.14
CA ASN A 135 -16.63 -4.99 0.62
C ASN A 135 -15.36 -4.55 -0.12
N ILE A 136 -15.13 -4.98 -1.37
CA ILE A 136 -13.97 -4.60 -2.19
C ILE A 136 -13.79 -3.08 -2.28
N HIS A 137 -14.86 -2.28 -2.23
CA HIS A 137 -14.78 -0.82 -2.33
C HIS A 137 -14.51 -0.12 -1.00
N LYS A 138 -14.54 -0.84 0.12
CA LYS A 138 -14.40 -0.24 1.44
C LYS A 138 -12.93 -0.08 1.82
N PRO A 139 -12.54 1.07 2.39
CA PRO A 139 -11.13 1.36 2.69
C PRO A 139 -10.56 0.44 3.77
N ASP A 140 -11.37 -0.03 4.71
CA ASP A 140 -10.99 -0.95 5.79
C ASP A 140 -10.73 -2.40 5.30
N HIS A 141 -10.99 -2.69 4.03
CA HIS A 141 -10.68 -3.97 3.38
C HIS A 141 -9.43 -3.89 2.48
N HIS A 142 -8.73 -2.76 2.51
CA HIS A 142 -7.42 -2.56 1.88
C HIS A 142 -6.35 -2.45 2.96
N TYR A 143 -5.50 -3.46 3.04
CA TYR A 143 -4.47 -3.57 4.06
C TYR A 143 -3.17 -2.98 3.56
N THR A 144 -2.71 -1.89 4.19
CA THR A 144 -1.39 -1.30 3.89
C THR A 144 -0.27 -2.26 4.27
N THR A 145 0.57 -2.60 3.29
CA THR A 145 1.77 -3.42 3.46
C THR A 145 3.02 -2.57 3.52
N ILE A 146 3.09 -1.50 2.71
CA ILE A 146 4.24 -0.59 2.68
C ILE A 146 3.75 0.86 2.71
N LEU A 147 4.44 1.71 3.47
CA LEU A 147 4.24 3.15 3.49
C LEU A 147 5.58 3.85 3.66
N PHE A 148 5.94 4.74 2.75
CA PHE A 148 7.18 5.51 2.88
C PHE A 148 7.03 6.96 2.36
N PRO A 149 7.76 7.91 2.94
CA PRO A 149 7.87 9.25 2.37
C PRO A 149 8.72 9.23 1.11
N GLY A 150 8.30 9.98 0.11
CA GLY A 150 9.01 10.07 -1.17
C GLY A 150 8.04 10.18 -2.34
N ILE A 151 8.60 10.02 -3.54
CA ILE A 151 7.84 10.01 -4.79
C ILE A 151 7.71 8.59 -5.33
N GLU A 152 6.68 8.38 -6.13
CA GLU A 152 6.61 7.22 -7.01
C GLU A 152 7.76 7.31 -8.03
N SER A 153 8.83 6.55 -7.78
CA SER A 153 9.92 6.33 -8.73
C SER A 153 10.23 4.84 -8.76
N TYR A 154 10.71 4.36 -9.90
CA TYR A 154 10.96 2.93 -10.08
C TYR A 154 12.03 2.44 -9.09
N GLU A 155 13.11 3.20 -8.94
CA GLU A 155 14.25 2.87 -8.09
C GLU A 155 13.86 2.76 -6.61
N LEU A 156 13.04 3.70 -6.11
CA LEU A 156 12.52 3.61 -4.75
C LEU A 156 11.55 2.44 -4.61
N LEU A 157 10.61 2.26 -5.54
CA LEU A 157 9.65 1.16 -5.47
C LEU A 157 10.33 -0.20 -5.50
N GLU A 158 11.37 -0.39 -6.31
CA GLU A 158 12.14 -1.63 -6.40
C GLU A 158 12.73 -2.02 -5.04
N VAL A 159 13.37 -1.07 -4.34
CA VAL A 159 13.96 -1.32 -3.02
C VAL A 159 12.87 -1.54 -1.97
N MET A 160 11.88 -0.65 -1.91
CA MET A 160 10.86 -0.65 -0.86
C MET A 160 9.91 -1.85 -0.98
N MET A 161 9.62 -2.31 -2.19
CA MET A 161 8.73 -3.45 -2.44
C MET A 161 9.43 -4.80 -2.43
N SER A 162 10.77 -4.85 -2.46
CA SER A 162 11.54 -6.10 -2.45
C SER A 162 11.07 -7.15 -1.42
N PRO A 163 10.94 -6.84 -0.10
CA PRO A 163 10.47 -7.83 0.86
C PRO A 163 9.03 -8.29 0.58
N PHE A 164 8.15 -7.37 0.17
CA PHE A 164 6.77 -7.72 -0.16
C PHE A 164 6.68 -8.59 -1.42
N ILE A 165 7.50 -8.34 -2.45
CA ILE A 165 7.57 -9.15 -3.66
C ILE A 165 8.04 -10.58 -3.34
N GLN A 166 9.03 -10.73 -2.45
CA GLN A 166 9.46 -12.05 -1.98
C GLN A 166 8.31 -12.81 -1.31
N GLU A 167 7.55 -12.14 -0.44
CA GLU A 167 6.38 -12.76 0.18
C GLU A 167 5.29 -13.13 -0.82
N LEU A 168 5.01 -12.27 -1.80
CA LEU A 168 4.03 -12.56 -2.87
C LEU A 168 4.44 -13.79 -3.69
N ASN A 169 5.74 -13.94 -3.99
CA ASN A 169 6.26 -15.12 -4.68
C ASN A 169 6.06 -16.39 -3.84
N ASP A 170 6.33 -16.32 -2.53
CA ASP A 170 6.09 -17.44 -1.63
C ASP A 170 4.61 -17.82 -1.56
N LEU A 171 3.73 -16.82 -1.42
CA LEU A 171 2.28 -17.02 -1.39
C LEU A 171 1.78 -17.68 -2.69
N LYS A 172 2.29 -17.24 -3.84
CA LYS A 172 1.94 -17.79 -5.15
C LYS A 172 2.42 -19.24 -5.32
N ASN A 173 3.65 -19.54 -4.90
CA ASN A 173 4.28 -20.83 -5.17
C ASN A 173 3.94 -21.91 -4.13
N TYR A 174 3.81 -21.52 -2.86
CA TYR A 174 3.67 -22.45 -1.73
C TYR A 174 2.34 -22.29 -0.98
N GLY A 175 1.64 -21.18 -1.17
CA GLY A 175 0.45 -20.86 -0.41
C GLY A 175 0.75 -20.43 1.03
N LEU A 176 -0.29 -20.42 1.87
CA LEU A 176 -0.20 -20.09 3.29
C LEU A 176 -0.98 -21.12 4.12
N LYS A 177 -0.32 -21.78 5.07
CA LYS A 177 -0.97 -22.77 5.94
C LYS A 177 -1.60 -22.12 7.16
N ILE A 178 -2.92 -22.19 7.28
CA ILE A 178 -3.70 -21.65 8.42
C ILE A 178 -4.71 -22.71 8.83
N ASN A 179 -4.79 -23.03 10.13
CA ASN A 179 -5.73 -24.02 10.67
C ASN A 179 -5.70 -25.37 9.91
N ASN A 180 -4.49 -25.86 9.60
CA ASN A 180 -4.24 -27.07 8.80
C ASN A 180 -4.71 -27.03 7.33
N ILE A 181 -5.19 -25.90 6.84
CA ILE A 181 -5.59 -25.71 5.44
C ILE A 181 -4.50 -24.92 4.73
N ILE A 182 -4.12 -25.37 3.53
CA ILE A 182 -3.18 -24.64 2.68
C ILE A 182 -4.00 -23.75 1.73
N TRP A 183 -3.96 -22.45 1.97
CA TRP A 183 -4.58 -21.45 1.12
C TRP A 183 -3.70 -21.15 -0.08
N LYS A 184 -4.25 -21.27 -1.28
CA LYS A 184 -3.60 -20.89 -2.54
C LYS A 184 -3.94 -19.46 -2.90
N PHE A 185 -3.05 -18.79 -3.62
CA PHE A 185 -3.21 -17.37 -3.96
C PHE A 185 -3.18 -17.14 -5.45
N GLU A 186 -4.20 -16.45 -5.94
CA GLU A 186 -4.22 -15.84 -7.27
C GLU A 186 -3.98 -14.34 -7.11
N LEU A 187 -2.92 -13.84 -7.74
CA LEU A 187 -2.48 -12.47 -7.57
C LEU A 187 -2.98 -11.58 -8.71
N TYR A 188 -3.54 -10.44 -8.36
CA TYR A 188 -4.02 -9.42 -9.28
C TYR A 188 -3.30 -8.11 -8.99
N PHE A 189 -2.75 -7.46 -10.01
CA PHE A 189 -2.16 -6.13 -9.86
C PHE A 189 -3.03 -5.09 -10.55
N SER A 190 -3.50 -4.09 -9.82
CA SER A 190 -4.29 -3.01 -10.38
C SER A 190 -4.20 -1.72 -9.56
N SER A 191 -3.87 -0.63 -10.26
CA SER A 191 -3.67 0.70 -9.68
C SER A 191 -4.13 1.79 -10.64
N ASP A 192 -3.98 3.04 -10.22
CA ASP A 192 -4.03 4.16 -11.16
C ASP A 192 -2.97 4.00 -12.26
N TRP A 193 -3.19 4.69 -13.38
CA TRP A 193 -2.35 4.54 -14.57
C TRP A 193 -0.89 4.90 -14.32
N LYS A 194 -0.61 5.91 -13.50
CA LYS A 194 0.74 6.42 -13.27
C LYS A 194 1.54 5.39 -12.47
N PHE A 195 0.99 4.89 -11.36
CA PHE A 195 1.66 3.86 -10.57
C PHE A 195 1.90 2.59 -11.39
N LEU A 196 0.90 2.14 -12.15
CA LEU A 196 1.04 1.00 -13.08
C LEU A 196 2.16 1.24 -14.09
N SER A 197 2.22 2.42 -14.71
CA SER A 197 3.23 2.74 -15.72
C SER A 197 4.64 2.70 -15.14
N ILE A 198 4.84 3.19 -13.92
CA ILE A 198 6.13 3.17 -13.24
C ILE A 198 6.55 1.72 -12.97
N CYS A 199 5.70 0.91 -12.35
CA CYS A 199 6.01 -0.49 -12.04
C CYS A 199 6.29 -1.34 -13.30
N LEU A 200 5.63 -1.03 -14.41
CA LEU A 200 5.78 -1.77 -15.67
C LEU A 200 6.85 -1.18 -16.60
N GLY A 201 7.51 -0.08 -16.23
CA GLY A 201 8.52 0.59 -17.06
C GLY A 201 7.95 1.15 -18.36
N PHE A 202 6.74 1.72 -18.32
CA PHE A 202 6.12 2.41 -19.45
C PHE A 202 6.54 3.87 -19.52
N ASN A 203 6.54 4.41 -20.74
CA ASN A 203 6.66 5.84 -20.98
C ASN A 203 5.45 6.63 -20.45
N ALA A 204 5.62 7.94 -20.32
CA ALA A 204 4.61 8.87 -19.83
C ALA A 204 3.27 8.82 -20.59
N ALA A 205 2.20 9.30 -19.94
CA ALA A 205 0.82 9.23 -20.45
C ALA A 205 0.62 9.95 -21.80
N ASN A 206 1.51 10.88 -22.11
CA ASN A 206 1.51 11.63 -23.36
C ASN A 206 2.20 10.89 -24.52
N SER A 207 2.79 9.71 -24.29
CA SER A 207 3.38 8.85 -25.31
C SER A 207 2.36 8.42 -26.36
N ASN A 208 2.84 8.19 -27.58
CA ASN A 208 2.02 7.64 -28.65
C ASN A 208 1.42 6.28 -28.26
N TYR A 209 2.09 5.48 -27.42
CA TYR A 209 1.64 4.16 -26.98
C TYR A 209 1.56 4.06 -25.44
N PHE A 210 0.77 4.93 -24.81
CA PHE A 210 0.58 5.01 -23.36
C PHE A 210 -0.24 3.86 -22.74
N CYS A 211 -1.01 3.10 -23.53
CA CYS A 211 -1.91 2.06 -23.02
C CYS A 211 -1.11 0.84 -22.53
N PRO A 212 -1.22 0.42 -21.25
CA PRO A 212 -0.50 -0.74 -20.74
C PRO A 212 -0.99 -2.07 -21.33
N TRP A 213 -2.25 -2.11 -21.80
CA TRP A 213 -2.93 -3.34 -22.20
C TRP A 213 -3.10 -3.52 -23.71
N CYS A 214 -3.00 -2.43 -24.46
CA CYS A 214 -3.32 -2.37 -25.88
C CYS A 214 -2.24 -1.64 -26.66
N GLN A 215 -2.12 -1.96 -27.94
CA GLN A 215 -1.15 -1.35 -28.86
C GLN A 215 -1.74 -0.20 -29.67
N ILE A 216 -2.89 0.33 -29.28
CA ILE A 216 -3.54 1.43 -29.99
C ILE A 216 -2.71 2.69 -29.78
N SER A 217 -2.34 3.35 -30.88
CA SER A 217 -1.65 4.62 -30.79
C SER A 217 -2.61 5.75 -30.43
N LYS A 218 -2.08 6.85 -29.87
CA LYS A 218 -2.84 8.07 -29.61
C LYS A 218 -3.57 8.61 -30.85
N HIS A 219 -2.99 8.41 -32.04
CA HIS A 219 -3.58 8.87 -33.30
C HIS A 219 -4.76 8.00 -33.76
N ASP A 220 -4.75 6.72 -33.40
CA ASP A 220 -5.78 5.77 -33.81
C ASP A 220 -7.02 5.81 -32.90
N GLN A 221 -6.95 6.48 -31.74
CA GLN A 221 -8.06 6.57 -30.77
C GLN A 221 -9.35 7.14 -31.34
N VAL A 222 -9.23 8.09 -32.28
CA VAL A 222 -10.36 8.84 -32.86
C VAL A 222 -11.14 7.96 -33.86
N ASN A 223 -10.56 6.86 -34.32
CA ASN A 223 -11.22 5.96 -35.23
C ASN A 223 -12.19 5.05 -34.46
N ASN A 224 -13.50 5.30 -34.59
CA ASN A 224 -14.58 4.51 -33.97
C ASN A 224 -14.59 3.01 -34.38
N GLN A 225 -13.72 2.59 -35.29
CA GLN A 225 -13.51 1.19 -35.67
C GLN A 225 -12.37 0.51 -34.89
N THR A 226 -11.66 1.23 -34.01
CA THR A 226 -10.56 0.64 -33.24
C THR A 226 -11.08 -0.22 -32.11
N ASN A 227 -10.76 -1.51 -32.20
CA ASN A 227 -11.12 -2.49 -31.20
C ASN A 227 -10.10 -2.42 -30.06
N TRP A 228 -10.51 -1.87 -28.91
CA TRP A 228 -9.71 -1.75 -27.68
C TRP A 228 -9.53 -3.10 -26.97
N LYS A 229 -9.14 -4.13 -27.73
CA LYS A 229 -8.82 -5.45 -27.21
C LYS A 229 -7.51 -5.39 -26.45
N ILE A 230 -7.50 -6.05 -25.29
CA ILE A 230 -6.27 -6.38 -24.58
C ILE A 230 -5.44 -7.27 -25.51
N SER A 231 -4.30 -6.76 -25.96
CA SER A 231 -3.42 -7.43 -26.93
C SER A 231 -1.99 -7.57 -26.43
N LYS A 232 -1.61 -6.76 -25.43
CA LYS A 232 -0.28 -6.86 -24.80
C LYS A 232 -0.25 -8.05 -23.85
N LYS A 233 0.81 -8.84 -23.96
CA LYS A 233 1.11 -9.95 -23.07
C LYS A 233 2.09 -9.49 -22.00
N MET A 234 1.84 -9.87 -20.74
CA MET A 234 2.68 -9.45 -19.62
C MET A 234 4.13 -9.94 -19.76
N GLU A 235 4.34 -11.13 -20.31
CA GLU A 235 5.68 -11.71 -20.49
C GLU A 235 6.52 -10.98 -21.54
N LYS A 236 5.87 -10.18 -22.38
CA LYS A 236 6.45 -9.46 -23.52
C LYS A 236 6.27 -7.96 -23.39
N ILE A 237 5.96 -7.47 -22.19
CA ILE A 237 5.56 -6.07 -21.99
C ILE A 237 6.60 -5.12 -22.60
N ASN A 238 7.89 -5.34 -22.27
CA ASN A 238 9.04 -4.57 -22.76
C ASN A 238 9.33 -4.70 -24.27
N GLU A 239 8.69 -5.62 -24.99
CA GLU A 239 8.84 -5.76 -26.44
C GLU A 239 7.93 -4.78 -27.22
N TYR A 240 6.96 -4.15 -26.55
CA TYR A 240 5.99 -3.29 -27.20
C TYR A 240 6.47 -1.84 -27.32
N PRO A 241 6.05 -1.11 -28.37
CA PRO A 241 6.25 0.33 -28.44
C PRO A 241 5.67 1.03 -27.21
N GLY A 242 6.42 1.98 -26.65
CA GLY A 242 5.99 2.75 -25.48
C GLY A 242 6.61 2.30 -24.15
N HIS A 243 7.56 1.37 -24.14
CA HIS A 243 8.53 1.17 -23.06
C HIS A 243 9.77 2.05 -23.23
#